data_AF-A0A9E3WUH9-F1
#
_entry.id   AF-A0A9E3WUH9-F1
#
_cell.length_a   1.000
_cell.length_b   1.000
_cell.length_c   1.000
_cell.angle_alpha   90.00
_cell.angle_beta   90.00
_cell.angle_gamma   90.00
#
_symmetry.space_group_name_H-M   'P 1'
#
loop_
_entity.id
_entity.type
_entity.pdbx_description
1 polymer ?
#
loop_
_entity_poly.entity_id
_entity_poly.type
_entity_poly.pdbx_seq_one_letter_code
_entity_poly.pdbx_strand_id
1 'polypeptide(L)'
;RSTNVPIGGVEPGPVVVNMTLGPVLKSTFSEVAPFANPTAKAVWFKVWNQDVTQDYRGFAPLHGGVANILFADGSVRPFKDQSADGFLNNGVAAGVGGYADGTVEMEAGDVVSRWSLTAPRQYVTP
;
A
#
# COMPACT_ATOMS: atom_id res chain seq x y z
N ARG A 1 -44.73 -23.02 0.76
CA ARG A 1 -43.78 -22.29 -0.10
C ARG A 1 -43.00 -21.33 0.79
N SER A 2 -41.77 -21.68 1.16
CA SER A 2 -40.90 -20.80 1.95
C SER A 2 -40.51 -19.60 1.08
N THR A 3 -40.78 -18.39 1.55
CA THR A 3 -40.33 -17.15 0.93
C THR A 3 -38.84 -16.98 1.27
N ASN A 4 -37.97 -17.04 0.25
CA ASN A 4 -36.56 -16.68 0.37
C ASN A 4 -36.43 -15.18 0.67
N VAL A 5 -36.80 -14.76 1.87
CA VAL A 5 -36.56 -13.40 2.37
C VAL A 5 -35.13 -13.40 2.91
N PRO A 6 -34.20 -12.62 2.32
CA PRO A 6 -32.86 -12.46 2.86
C PRO A 6 -32.96 -11.95 4.31
N ILE A 7 -32.24 -12.59 5.23
CA ILE A 7 -32.04 -12.06 6.58
C ILE A 7 -31.02 -10.92 6.45
N GLY A 8 -31.51 -9.68 6.49
CA GLY A 8 -30.69 -8.47 6.48
C GLY A 8 -31.13 -7.48 5.39
N GLY A 9 -31.46 -6.25 5.79
CA GLY A 9 -31.87 -5.16 4.89
C GLY A 9 -30.71 -4.46 4.17
N VAL A 10 -29.61 -5.18 3.94
CA VAL A 10 -28.43 -4.64 3.26
C VAL A 10 -28.42 -5.22 1.85
N GLU A 11 -28.44 -4.35 0.86
CA GLU A 11 -28.28 -4.74 -0.54
C GLU A 11 -27.00 -5.57 -0.70
N PRO A 12 -27.03 -6.69 -1.45
CA PRO A 12 -25.85 -7.50 -1.66
C PRO A 12 -24.78 -6.67 -2.39
N GLY A 13 -23.76 -6.24 -1.63
CA GLY A 13 -22.57 -5.59 -2.16
C GLY A 13 -21.70 -6.55 -2.97
N PRO A 14 -20.64 -6.05 -3.63
CA PRO A 14 -19.73 -6.90 -4.38
C PRO A 14 -19.11 -7.98 -3.46
N VAL A 15 -19.02 -9.21 -3.96
CA VAL A 15 -18.46 -10.37 -3.22
C VAL A 15 -16.95 -10.21 -3.00
N VAL A 16 -16.31 -9.32 -3.77
CA VAL A 16 -14.89 -9.00 -3.70
C VAL A 16 -14.74 -7.49 -3.63
N VAL A 17 -14.03 -7.02 -2.61
CA VAL A 17 -13.69 -5.60 -2.44
C VAL A 17 -12.17 -5.50 -2.49
N ASN A 18 -11.67 -4.52 -3.24
CA ASN A 18 -10.25 -4.24 -3.25
C ASN A 18 -9.88 -3.52 -1.94
N MET A 19 -8.94 -4.07 -1.18
CA MET A 19 -8.51 -3.51 0.10
C MET A 19 -7.42 -2.44 -0.04
N THR A 20 -6.85 -2.29 -1.24
CA THR A 20 -5.76 -1.34 -1.53
C THR A 20 -5.92 -0.75 -2.91
N LEU A 21 -5.63 0.53 -3.14
CA LEU A 21 -5.74 1.11 -4.50
C LEU A 21 -4.74 0.54 -5.51
N GLY A 22 -3.78 -0.27 -5.06
CA GLY A 22 -2.70 -0.79 -5.88
C GLY A 22 -1.55 0.21 -5.97
N PRO A 23 -0.88 0.32 -7.12
CA PRO A 23 0.19 1.29 -7.29
C PRO A 23 -0.35 2.73 -7.40
N VAL A 24 0.17 3.63 -6.56
CA VAL A 24 -0.21 5.04 -6.50
C VAL A 24 1.00 5.94 -6.61
N LEU A 25 0.81 7.16 -7.10
CA LEU A 25 1.85 8.19 -7.12
C LEU A 25 2.20 8.62 -5.70
N LYS A 26 3.49 8.65 -5.35
CA LYS A 26 3.95 9.06 -4.01
C LYS A 26 3.63 10.51 -3.66
N SER A 27 3.47 11.37 -4.67
CA SER A 27 3.23 12.81 -4.49
C SER A 27 1.78 13.15 -4.18
N THR A 28 0.83 12.38 -4.71
CA THR A 28 -0.60 12.69 -4.68
C THR A 28 -1.44 11.57 -4.08
N PHE A 29 -0.89 10.38 -3.93
CA PHE A 29 -1.60 9.16 -3.56
C PHE A 29 -2.80 8.85 -4.48
N SER A 30 -2.65 9.18 -5.76
CA SER A 30 -3.64 8.91 -6.80
C SER A 30 -3.14 7.82 -7.75
N GLU A 31 -4.06 7.17 -8.45
CA GLU A 31 -3.73 6.24 -9.52
C GLU A 31 -2.84 6.90 -10.59
N VAL A 32 -2.00 6.09 -11.23
CA VAL A 32 -1.14 6.53 -12.33
C VAL A 32 -1.99 6.71 -13.59
N ALA A 33 -2.01 7.93 -14.13
CA ALA A 33 -2.73 8.20 -15.38
C ALA A 33 -2.14 7.38 -16.56
N PRO A 34 -2.98 6.93 -17.51
CA PRO A 34 -2.49 6.26 -18.71
C PRO A 34 -1.51 7.13 -19.51
N PHE A 35 -0.45 6.52 -20.01
CA PHE A 35 0.50 7.19 -20.89
C PHE A 35 -0.05 7.27 -22.32
N ALA A 36 0.15 8.40 -23.00
CA ALA A 36 -0.18 8.54 -24.41
C ALA A 36 0.62 7.54 -25.27
N ASN A 37 0.10 7.13 -26.42
CA ASN A 37 0.81 6.26 -27.34
C ASN A 37 1.24 7.05 -28.60
N PRO A 38 2.55 7.21 -28.90
CA PRO A 38 3.70 6.66 -28.19
C PRO A 38 4.19 7.56 -27.04
N THR A 39 4.58 6.96 -25.92
CA THR A 39 5.36 7.62 -24.87
C THR A 39 6.74 6.98 -24.79
N ALA A 40 7.80 7.80 -24.74
CA ALA A 40 9.17 7.31 -24.64
C ALA A 40 9.37 6.48 -23.37
N LYS A 41 10.15 5.38 -23.47
CA LYS A 41 10.48 4.51 -22.33
C LYS A 41 11.02 5.26 -21.13
N ALA A 42 11.88 6.26 -21.36
CA ALA A 42 12.45 7.07 -20.28
C ALA A 42 11.39 7.77 -19.42
N VAL A 43 10.20 8.07 -19.97
CA VAL A 43 9.11 8.72 -19.26
C VAL A 43 8.31 7.70 -18.45
N TRP A 44 7.69 6.71 -19.10
CA TRP A 44 6.81 5.78 -18.39
C TRP A 44 7.58 4.89 -17.40
N PHE A 45 8.81 4.50 -17.74
CA PHE A 45 9.62 3.66 -16.87
C PHE A 45 10.07 4.40 -15.61
N LYS A 46 10.39 5.70 -15.72
CA LYS A 46 10.72 6.53 -14.56
C LYS A 46 9.54 6.59 -13.59
N VAL A 47 8.34 6.87 -14.11
CA VAL A 47 7.13 6.96 -13.27
C VAL A 47 6.92 5.67 -12.48
N TRP A 48 6.86 4.53 -13.17
CA TRP A 48 6.63 3.23 -12.53
C TRP A 48 7.74 2.80 -11.57
N ASN A 49 9.00 3.14 -11.85
CA ASN A 49 10.12 2.66 -11.05
C ASN A 49 10.55 3.62 -9.93
N GLN A 50 10.19 4.91 -10.00
CA GLN A 50 10.67 5.94 -9.07
C GLN A 50 9.59 6.80 -8.45
N ASP A 51 8.45 7.02 -9.12
CA ASP A 51 7.44 7.97 -8.66
C ASP A 51 6.22 7.27 -8.02
N VAL A 52 6.15 5.94 -8.11
CA VAL A 52 5.03 5.11 -7.63
C VAL A 52 5.41 4.30 -6.39
N THR A 53 4.42 4.06 -5.52
CA THR A 53 4.49 3.14 -4.37
C THR A 53 3.22 2.29 -4.30
N GLN A 54 3.27 1.15 -3.63
CA GLN A 54 2.09 0.32 -3.36
C GLN A 54 1.28 0.90 -2.17
N ASP A 55 -0.04 1.04 -2.33
CA ASP A 55 -0.95 1.37 -1.23
C ASP A 55 -1.10 0.18 -0.27
N TYR A 56 -0.74 0.38 1.00
CA TYR A 56 -0.80 -0.64 2.06
C TYR A 56 -1.75 -0.30 3.20
N ARG A 57 -2.54 0.78 3.06
CA ARG A 57 -3.46 1.25 4.12
C ARG A 57 -4.51 0.21 4.52
N GLY A 58 -4.81 -0.75 3.64
CA GLY A 58 -5.73 -1.84 3.90
C GLY A 58 -5.29 -2.85 4.97
N PHE A 59 -4.01 -2.85 5.39
CA PHE A 59 -3.54 -3.77 6.44
C PHE A 59 -3.98 -3.37 7.86
N ALA A 60 -4.42 -2.12 8.06
CA ALA A 60 -5.07 -1.57 9.26
C ALA A 60 -4.68 -2.22 10.62
N PRO A 61 -3.84 -1.57 11.44
CA PRO A 61 -3.37 -2.08 12.73
C PRO A 61 -4.41 -1.91 13.86
N LEU A 62 -5.56 -2.60 13.73
CA LEU A 62 -6.74 -2.41 14.57
C LEU A 62 -6.58 -2.86 16.03
N HIS A 63 -5.65 -3.77 16.34
CA HIS A 63 -5.48 -4.34 17.68
C HIS A 63 -4.23 -3.78 18.37
N GLY A 64 -4.41 -2.70 19.13
CA GLY A 64 -3.32 -2.07 19.89
C GLY A 64 -2.27 -1.38 19.02
N GLY A 65 -2.66 -0.93 17.82
CA GLY A 65 -1.75 -0.30 16.87
C GLY A 65 -0.77 -1.28 16.23
N VAL A 66 -1.08 -2.58 16.24
CA VAL A 66 -0.24 -3.62 15.60
C VAL A 66 -1.08 -4.42 14.60
N ALA A 67 -0.46 -4.77 13.47
CA ALA A 67 -0.98 -5.77 12.54
C ALA A 67 0.12 -6.76 12.13
N ASN A 68 -0.27 -8.02 11.96
CA ASN A 68 0.61 -9.10 11.56
C ASN A 68 0.47 -9.34 10.05
N ILE A 69 1.56 -9.25 9.31
CA ILE A 69 1.58 -9.38 7.85
C ILE A 69 2.23 -10.71 7.48
N LEU A 70 1.51 -11.51 6.68
CA LEU A 70 2.04 -12.72 6.05
C LEU A 70 2.78 -12.33 4.76
N PHE A 71 4.05 -12.69 4.68
CA PHE A 71 4.90 -12.47 3.51
C PHE A 71 4.88 -13.69 2.58
N ALA A 72 5.27 -13.48 1.33
CA ALA A 72 5.29 -14.52 0.29
C ALA A 72 6.28 -15.66 0.59
N ASP A 73 7.27 -15.44 1.44
CA ASP A 73 8.21 -16.46 1.93
C ASP A 73 7.62 -17.33 3.06
N GLY A 74 6.38 -17.06 3.47
CA GLY A 74 5.68 -17.76 4.55
C GLY A 74 5.96 -17.22 5.95
N SER A 75 6.84 -16.22 6.09
CA SER A 75 7.08 -15.56 7.37
C SER A 75 5.91 -14.64 7.73
N VAL A 76 5.61 -14.54 9.03
CA VAL A 76 4.66 -13.57 9.57
C VAL A 76 5.42 -12.58 10.41
N ARG A 77 5.30 -11.29 10.09
CA ARG A 77 5.99 -10.23 10.83
C ARG A 77 5.00 -9.16 11.29
N PRO A 78 5.10 -8.71 12.55
CA PRO A 78 4.29 -7.60 13.03
C PRO A 78 4.83 -6.27 12.51
N PHE A 79 3.95 -5.35 12.17
CA PHE A 79 4.27 -3.93 12.12
C PHE A 79 3.46 -3.20 13.19
N LYS A 80 4.06 -2.14 13.75
CA LYS A 80 3.41 -1.26 14.71
C LYS A 80 3.25 0.10 14.09
N ASP A 81 2.03 0.61 14.11
CA ASP A 81 1.73 2.00 13.77
C ASP A 81 2.36 2.93 14.80
N GLN A 82 3.38 3.66 14.36
CA GLN A 82 4.11 4.60 15.21
C GLN A 82 3.48 5.99 15.18
N SER A 83 2.82 6.35 14.08
CA SER A 83 2.20 7.65 13.86
C SER A 83 0.78 7.74 14.43
N ALA A 84 0.18 6.58 14.75
CA ALA A 84 -1.19 6.42 15.25
C ALA A 84 -2.26 6.92 14.26
N ASP A 85 -1.96 6.87 12.96
CA ASP A 85 -2.89 7.25 11.89
C ASP A 85 -3.72 6.08 11.35
N GLY A 86 -3.44 4.85 11.82
CA GLY A 86 -4.14 3.64 11.44
C GLY A 86 -3.64 3.05 10.12
N PHE A 87 -2.50 3.50 9.60
CA PHE A 87 -1.97 3.06 8.32
C PHE A 87 -0.55 2.47 8.42
N LEU A 88 -0.18 1.75 7.37
CA LEU A 88 1.20 1.34 7.13
C LEU A 88 1.77 2.25 6.04
N ASN A 89 2.74 3.06 6.41
CA ASN A 89 3.51 3.92 5.54
C ASN A 89 4.85 3.27 5.16
N ASN A 90 5.07 3.12 3.85
CA ASN A 90 6.29 2.54 3.27
C ASN A 90 7.19 3.59 2.58
N GLY A 91 7.05 4.86 2.93
CA GLY A 91 7.89 5.95 2.39
C GLY A 91 7.13 7.06 1.65
N VAL A 92 5.88 7.29 2.03
CA VAL A 92 5.06 8.43 1.59
C VAL A 92 5.23 9.59 2.57
N ALA A 93 5.26 10.82 2.04
CA ALA A 93 5.40 12.01 2.86
C ALA A 93 4.12 12.32 3.66
N ALA A 94 4.30 13.02 4.79
CA ALA A 94 3.21 13.50 5.62
C ALA A 94 2.15 14.27 4.83
N GLY A 95 0.87 14.04 5.14
CA GLY A 95 -0.26 14.75 4.52
C GLY A 95 -0.63 14.27 3.11
N VAL A 96 0.14 13.35 2.52
CA VAL A 96 -0.22 12.70 1.25
C VAL A 96 -0.95 11.39 1.57
N GLY A 97 -2.06 11.07 0.90
CA GLY A 97 -2.76 9.79 1.10
C GLY A 97 -3.42 9.58 2.47
N GLY A 98 -3.44 10.61 3.33
CA GLY A 98 -4.02 10.54 4.66
C GLY A 98 -3.04 10.18 5.78
N TYR A 99 -1.74 10.02 5.49
CA TYR A 99 -0.72 9.77 6.51
C TYR A 99 -0.53 10.99 7.42
N ALA A 100 -0.45 10.75 8.74
CA ALA A 100 -0.26 11.83 9.71
C ALA A 100 1.15 12.42 9.64
N ASP A 101 2.15 11.56 9.40
CA ASP A 101 3.54 11.97 9.25
C ASP A 101 4.27 11.16 8.14
N GLY A 102 5.58 11.39 8.01
CA GLY A 102 6.44 10.68 7.05
C GLY A 102 7.22 9.52 7.68
N THR A 103 6.81 9.05 8.85
CA THR A 103 7.45 7.91 9.52
C THR A 103 7.28 6.67 8.66
N VAL A 104 8.35 5.91 8.49
CA VAL A 104 8.33 4.66 7.71
C VAL A 104 8.22 3.52 8.70
N GLU A 105 7.06 2.85 8.79
CA GLU A 105 6.88 1.74 9.75
C GLU A 105 7.40 0.40 9.21
N MET A 106 7.54 0.26 7.89
CA MET A 106 8.21 -0.88 7.27
C MET A 106 9.19 -0.42 6.21
N GLU A 107 10.42 -0.91 6.29
CA GLU A 107 11.47 -0.51 5.36
C GLU A 107 11.17 -0.98 3.94
N ALA A 108 11.70 -0.25 2.96
CA ALA A 108 11.57 -0.58 1.54
C ALA A 108 12.16 -1.96 1.18
N GLY A 109 12.97 -2.58 2.03
CA GLY A 109 13.45 -3.96 1.86
C GLY A 109 12.35 -5.02 2.10
N ASP A 110 11.34 -4.69 2.89
CA ASP A 110 10.26 -5.60 3.28
C ASP A 110 9.04 -5.44 2.37
N VAL A 111 8.69 -4.20 2.07
CA VAL A 111 7.49 -3.82 1.31
C VAL A 111 7.86 -3.02 0.07
N VAL A 112 8.65 -3.66 -0.78
CA VAL A 112 9.27 -3.01 -1.95
C VAL A 112 8.24 -2.71 -3.04
N SER A 113 8.26 -1.47 -3.56
CA SER A 113 7.46 -1.08 -4.73
C SER A 113 8.29 -0.88 -6.01
N ARG A 114 9.62 -1.02 -5.89
CA ARG A 114 10.57 -0.89 -6.99
C ARG A 114 11.15 -2.24 -7.40
N TRP A 115 11.58 -2.32 -8.64
CA TRP A 115 12.38 -3.43 -9.12
C TRP A 115 13.87 -3.03 -9.13
N SER A 116 14.75 -3.96 -8.72
CA SER A 116 16.21 -3.77 -8.80
C SER A 116 16.91 -5.12 -8.90
N LEU A 117 17.91 -5.24 -9.78
CA LEU A 117 18.86 -6.37 -9.84
C LEU A 117 19.97 -6.25 -8.81
N THR A 118 20.14 -5.08 -8.22
CA THR A 118 21.15 -4.81 -7.22
C THR A 118 20.48 -4.70 -5.87
N ALA A 119 21.07 -5.34 -4.86
CA ALA A 119 20.57 -5.26 -3.50
C ALA A 119 20.39 -3.79 -3.09
N PRO A 120 19.29 -3.45 -2.39
CA PRO A 120 19.16 -2.13 -1.79
C PRO A 120 20.37 -1.87 -0.88
N ARG A 121 20.98 -0.69 -0.99
CA ARG A 121 22.03 -0.26 -0.06
C ARG A 121 21.42 -0.26 1.33
N GLN A 122 21.86 -1.18 2.20
CA GLN A 122 21.46 -1.17 3.60
C GLN A 122 21.94 0.15 4.22
N TYR A 123 21.01 0.96 4.71
CA TYR A 123 21.38 2.09 5.55
C TYR A 123 21.74 1.53 6.92
N VAL A 124 23.04 1.36 7.18
CA VAL A 124 23.53 1.11 8.53
C VAL A 124 23.37 2.42 9.28
N THR A 125 22.34 2.53 10.12
CA THR A 125 22.24 3.60 11.10
C THR A 125 23.37 3.42 12.14
N PRO A 126 24.04 4.51 12.56
CA PRO A 126 25.09 4.45 13.57
C PRO A 126 24.57 4.05 14.95
#